data_AF-A0A662B7F5-F1
#
_entry.id   AF-A0A662B7F5-F1
#
_cell.length_a   1.000
_cell.length_b   1.000
_cell.length_c   1.000
_cell.angle_alpha   90.00
_cell.angle_beta   90.00
_cell.angle_gamma   90.00
#
_symmetry.space_group_name_H-M   'P 1'
#
loop_
_entity.id
_entity.type
_entity.pdbx_description
1 polymer ?
#
loop_
_entity_poly.entity_id
_entity_poly.type
_entity_poly.pdbx_seq_one_letter_code
_entity_poly.pdbx_strand_id
1 'polypeptide(L)'
;MKILFTIALSVLILGVNAQNFNWTAQESGTTDWLNDVQFFDNMNGWAVGDNGTIVATVDGGATWTVQTSGTTEKLRSVYFLTAARGWAVGGNTNMTLLTTYDGGSNWGAVPNDISEEAFLKRIEFYDDMHGFATSLNAI
;
A
#
# COMPACT_ATOMS: atom_id res chain seq x y z
N MET A 1 -23.15 -11.38 34.10
CA MET A 1 -22.45 -12.50 33.42
C MET A 1 -21.47 -11.87 32.44
N LYS A 2 -20.16 -11.95 32.73
CA LYS A 2 -19.10 -11.47 31.84
C LYS A 2 -18.95 -12.43 30.67
N ILE A 3 -18.83 -11.93 29.46
CA ILE A 3 -18.21 -12.64 28.35
C ILE A 3 -17.21 -11.67 27.72
N LEU A 4 -15.92 -11.98 27.91
CA LEU A 4 -14.80 -11.36 27.21
C LEU A 4 -14.71 -11.95 25.80
N PHE A 5 -14.42 -11.13 24.79
CA PHE A 5 -13.79 -11.60 23.56
C PHE A 5 -12.66 -10.64 23.14
N THR A 6 -11.44 -11.15 23.37
CA THR A 6 -10.17 -11.05 22.63
C THR A 6 -9.91 -9.89 21.67
N ILE A 7 -8.80 -9.20 21.91
CA ILE A 7 -8.17 -8.19 21.05
C ILE A 7 -7.64 -8.89 19.78
N ALA A 8 -8.08 -8.46 18.60
CA ALA A 8 -7.32 -8.60 17.36
C ALA A 8 -6.80 -7.21 17.01
N LEU A 9 -5.47 -7.06 16.98
CA LEU A 9 -4.81 -5.84 16.55
C LEU A 9 -4.93 -5.76 15.03
N SER A 10 -6.04 -5.22 14.51
CA SER A 10 -6.20 -4.91 13.10
C SER A 10 -5.87 -3.44 12.86
N VAL A 11 -5.01 -3.18 11.88
CA VAL A 11 -4.57 -1.82 11.56
C VAL A 11 -5.69 -1.05 10.89
N LEU A 12 -5.90 0.18 11.36
CA LEU A 12 -7.02 1.04 11.05
C LEU A 12 -6.80 1.79 9.72
N ILE A 13 -7.67 1.57 8.73
CA ILE A 13 -7.86 2.48 7.59
C ILE A 13 -9.07 3.36 7.89
N LEU A 14 -8.90 4.68 7.79
CA LEU A 14 -9.92 5.69 8.03
C LEU A 14 -10.40 6.26 6.68
N GLY A 15 -11.66 6.00 6.28
CA GLY A 15 -12.31 6.61 5.10
C GLY A 15 -13.43 7.62 5.46
N VAL A 16 -13.60 8.70 4.68
CA VAL A 16 -14.54 9.81 4.96
C VAL A 16 -15.75 9.79 4.02
N ASN A 17 -16.98 9.86 4.56
CA ASN A 17 -18.19 10.24 3.82
C ASN A 17 -18.56 11.70 4.13
N ALA A 18 -18.62 12.55 3.11
CA ALA A 18 -18.68 14.01 3.23
C ALA A 18 -20.02 14.62 3.73
N GLN A 19 -20.97 13.81 4.21
CA GLN A 19 -22.27 14.32 4.68
C GLN A 19 -22.58 14.01 6.14
N ASN A 20 -21.83 13.11 6.80
CA ASN A 20 -21.88 12.86 8.23
C ASN A 20 -20.51 12.29 8.65
N PHE A 21 -19.74 13.03 9.43
CA PHE A 21 -18.36 12.72 9.85
C PHE A 21 -18.24 11.50 10.80
N ASN A 22 -18.92 10.41 10.48
CA ASN A 22 -18.87 9.16 11.23
C ASN A 22 -17.79 8.27 10.62
N TRP A 23 -16.71 8.08 11.37
CA TRP A 23 -15.70 7.09 11.05
C TRP A 23 -16.25 5.69 11.34
N THR A 24 -16.21 4.82 10.34
CA THR A 24 -16.50 3.39 10.49
C THR A 24 -15.23 2.59 10.23
N ALA A 25 -14.83 1.78 11.20
CA ALA A 25 -13.69 0.88 11.01
C ALA A 25 -13.98 -0.10 9.87
N GLN A 26 -12.98 -0.36 9.04
CA GLN A 26 -13.01 -1.37 7.99
C GLN A 26 -11.92 -2.39 8.26
N GLU A 27 -12.20 -3.67 8.03
CA GLU A 27 -11.20 -4.72 8.15
C GLU A 27 -10.29 -4.72 6.91
N SER A 28 -8.98 -4.61 7.12
CA SER A 28 -7.98 -4.57 6.05
C SER A 28 -7.68 -5.94 5.44
N GLY A 29 -8.15 -7.03 6.04
CA GLY A 29 -7.81 -8.41 5.63
C GLY A 29 -6.39 -8.86 6.01
N THR A 30 -5.67 -8.09 6.84
CA THR A 30 -4.32 -8.42 7.32
C THR A 30 -4.12 -7.98 8.77
N THR A 31 -3.17 -8.63 9.46
CA THR A 31 -2.69 -8.23 10.80
C THR A 31 -1.45 -7.35 10.75
N ASP A 32 -0.83 -7.21 9.58
CA ASP A 32 0.37 -6.40 9.40
C ASP A 32 0.07 -4.90 9.41
N TRP A 33 1.05 -4.10 9.82
CA TRP A 33 0.94 -2.65 9.82
C TRP A 33 0.90 -2.09 8.41
N LEU A 34 -0.12 -1.30 8.12
CA LEU A 34 -0.24 -0.52 6.89
C LEU A 34 0.41 0.85 7.06
N ASN A 35 1.20 1.24 6.07
CA ASN A 35 2.06 2.42 6.07
C ASN A 35 1.55 3.52 5.12
N ASP A 36 0.80 3.17 4.08
CA ASP A 36 0.23 4.12 3.12
C ASP A 36 -1.05 3.54 2.50
N VAL A 37 -1.93 4.42 2.04
CA VAL A 37 -3.15 4.07 1.32
C VAL A 37 -3.44 5.12 0.26
N GLN A 38 -3.83 4.67 -0.93
CA GLN A 38 -4.25 5.54 -2.01
C GLN A 38 -5.50 4.97 -2.68
N PHE A 39 -6.46 5.85 -2.93
CA PHE A 39 -7.57 5.60 -3.83
C PHE A 39 -7.30 6.31 -5.16
N PHE A 40 -7.36 5.57 -6.27
CA PHE A 40 -7.29 6.14 -7.61
C PHE A 40 -8.61 6.85 -7.96
N ASP A 41 -9.72 6.23 -7.61
CA ASP A 41 -11.08 6.76 -7.74
C ASP A 41 -11.91 6.40 -6.49
N ASN A 42 -13.22 6.59 -6.52
CA ASN A 42 -14.09 6.32 -5.37
C ASN A 42 -14.33 4.83 -5.08
N MET A 43 -13.85 3.92 -5.93
CA MET A 43 -14.07 2.47 -5.81
C MET A 43 -12.77 1.72 -5.60
N ASN A 44 -11.72 2.10 -6.31
CA ASN A 44 -10.46 1.38 -6.42
C ASN A 44 -9.39 1.99 -5.52
N GLY A 45 -8.90 1.20 -4.56
CA GLY A 45 -7.88 1.63 -3.62
C GLY A 45 -6.91 0.52 -3.24
N TRP A 46 -5.71 0.93 -2.83
CA TRP A 46 -4.62 0.05 -2.41
C TRP A 46 -3.99 0.58 -1.14
N ALA A 47 -3.65 -0.31 -0.23
CA ALA A 47 -2.84 -0.01 0.94
C ALA A 47 -1.65 -0.96 1.01
N VAL A 48 -0.52 -0.44 1.49
CA VAL A 48 0.74 -1.19 1.59
C VAL A 48 1.32 -1.13 2.98
N GLY A 49 2.12 -2.12 3.35
CA GLY A 49 2.52 -2.30 4.73
C GLY A 49 3.80 -3.08 4.96
N ASP A 50 3.97 -3.46 6.22
CA ASP A 50 5.06 -4.31 6.70
C ASP A 50 4.98 -5.72 6.09
N ASN A 51 6.10 -6.44 6.12
CA ASN A 51 6.21 -7.81 5.60
C ASN A 51 5.77 -7.98 4.13
N GLY A 52 5.96 -6.94 3.30
CA GLY A 52 5.54 -6.96 1.89
C GLY A 52 4.03 -6.89 1.68
N THR A 53 3.26 -6.49 2.69
CA THR A 53 1.79 -6.45 2.63
C THR A 53 1.30 -5.48 1.57
N ILE A 54 0.39 -5.97 0.72
CA ILE A 54 -0.41 -5.17 -0.19
C ILE A 54 -1.85 -5.67 -0.06
N VAL A 55 -2.79 -4.75 0.13
CA VAL A 55 -4.23 -5.04 0.11
C VAL A 55 -4.93 -4.09 -0.86
N ALA A 56 -5.94 -4.58 -1.55
CA ALA A 56 -6.69 -3.81 -2.53
C ALA A 56 -8.20 -3.92 -2.31
N THR A 57 -8.91 -2.86 -2.68
CA THR A 57 -10.36 -2.79 -2.71
C THR A 57 -10.83 -2.34 -4.09
N VAL A 58 -12.00 -2.83 -4.49
CA VAL A 58 -12.72 -2.42 -5.70
C VAL A 58 -14.14 -1.96 -5.39
N ASP A 59 -14.47 -1.82 -4.10
CA ASP A 59 -15.80 -1.49 -3.58
C ASP A 59 -15.79 -0.29 -2.62
N GLY A 60 -14.82 0.61 -2.78
CA GLY A 60 -14.72 1.84 -2.00
C GLY A 60 -14.19 1.61 -0.57
N GLY A 61 -13.51 0.49 -0.34
CA GLY A 61 -12.94 0.12 0.96
C GLY A 61 -13.89 -0.64 1.87
N ALA A 62 -15.05 -1.10 1.36
CA ALA A 62 -15.98 -1.95 2.11
C ALA A 62 -15.38 -3.34 2.36
N THR A 63 -14.62 -3.86 1.39
CA THR A 63 -13.82 -5.07 1.53
C THR A 63 -12.41 -4.88 0.96
N TRP A 64 -11.44 -5.56 1.58
CA TRP A 64 -10.03 -5.53 1.19
C TRP A 64 -9.51 -6.95 0.96
N THR A 65 -8.78 -7.16 -0.12
CA THR A 65 -8.19 -8.46 -0.50
C THR A 65 -6.67 -8.35 -0.54
N VAL A 66 -5.99 -9.31 0.09
CA VAL A 66 -4.52 -9.39 0.08
C VAL A 66 -4.00 -9.72 -1.32
N GLN A 67 -2.98 -9.00 -1.76
CA GLN A 67 -2.25 -9.22 -3.01
C GLN A 67 -0.85 -9.76 -2.72
N THR A 68 -0.37 -10.68 -3.56
CA THR A 68 1.00 -11.21 -3.44
C THR A 68 1.99 -10.22 -4.06
N SER A 69 2.90 -9.69 -3.24
CA SER A 69 3.92 -8.73 -3.66
C SER A 69 5.23 -9.38 -4.14
N GLY A 70 5.48 -10.64 -3.76
CA GLY A 70 6.73 -11.34 -4.06
C GLY A 70 7.93 -10.92 -3.20
N THR A 71 7.71 -10.13 -2.14
CA THR A 71 8.75 -9.68 -1.21
C THR A 71 8.27 -9.72 0.23
N THR A 72 9.20 -9.76 1.18
CA THR A 72 8.94 -9.59 2.62
C THR A 72 9.45 -8.25 3.14
N GLU A 73 9.97 -7.40 2.26
CA GLU A 73 10.49 -6.07 2.59
C GLU A 73 9.34 -5.13 2.98
N LYS A 74 9.62 -4.16 3.86
CA LYS A 74 8.60 -3.18 4.27
C LYS A 74 8.22 -2.27 3.10
N LEU A 75 6.95 -2.24 2.71
CA LEU A 75 6.43 -1.30 1.73
C LEU A 75 5.92 -0.04 2.45
N ARG A 76 6.31 1.12 1.94
CA ARG A 76 6.10 2.42 2.61
C ARG A 76 5.23 3.38 1.84
N SER A 77 5.14 3.24 0.53
CA SER A 77 4.27 4.08 -0.27
C SER A 77 3.75 3.35 -1.48
N VAL A 78 2.53 3.69 -1.86
CA VAL A 78 1.83 3.13 -3.01
C VAL A 78 1.27 4.26 -3.86
N TYR A 79 1.36 4.10 -5.18
CA TYR A 79 0.80 5.05 -6.12
C TYR A 79 0.30 4.34 -7.37
N PHE A 80 -0.93 4.64 -7.78
CA PHE A 80 -1.61 4.19 -8.97
C PHE A 80 -1.93 5.40 -9.85
N LEU A 81 -1.48 5.35 -11.11
CA LEU A 81 -1.82 6.32 -12.15
C LEU A 81 -3.19 6.02 -12.78
N THR A 82 -3.57 4.74 -12.77
CA THR A 82 -4.85 4.23 -13.26
C THR A 82 -5.24 3.05 -12.38
N ALA A 83 -6.47 2.57 -12.48
CA ALA A 83 -6.88 1.37 -11.74
C ALA A 83 -6.06 0.10 -12.08
N ALA A 84 -5.33 0.09 -13.20
CA ALA A 84 -4.51 -1.04 -13.63
C ALA A 84 -3.01 -0.85 -13.36
N ARG A 85 -2.50 0.37 -13.51
CA ARG A 85 -1.05 0.67 -13.48
C ARG A 85 -0.65 1.36 -12.19
N GLY A 86 0.22 0.71 -11.42
CA GLY A 86 0.68 1.22 -10.13
C GLY A 86 2.07 0.76 -9.72
N TRP A 87 2.52 1.33 -8.61
CA TRP A 87 3.82 1.13 -8.01
C TRP A 87 3.71 1.04 -6.50
N ALA A 88 4.57 0.22 -5.91
CA ALA A 88 4.79 0.17 -4.47
C ALA A 88 6.29 0.24 -4.18
N VAL A 89 6.68 1.05 -3.21
CA VAL A 89 8.09 1.30 -2.89
C VAL A 89 8.38 1.11 -1.42
N GLY A 90 9.61 0.72 -1.11
CA GLY A 90 10.01 0.45 0.27
C GLY A 90 11.42 -0.12 0.41
N GLY A 91 11.58 -0.95 1.45
CA GLY A 91 12.82 -1.67 1.78
C GLY A 91 13.20 -1.61 3.25
N ASN A 92 13.73 -2.68 3.82
CA ASN A 92 14.36 -2.72 5.14
C ASN A 92 15.82 -3.17 5.07
N THR A 93 16.12 -4.10 4.16
CA THR A 93 17.46 -4.63 3.89
C THR A 93 17.83 -4.33 2.46
N ASN A 94 16.87 -4.48 1.54
CA ASN A 94 17.03 -4.15 0.13
C ASN A 94 16.05 -3.07 -0.30
N MET A 95 16.50 -2.17 -1.18
CA MET A 95 15.58 -1.26 -1.88
C MET A 95 14.53 -2.09 -2.62
N THR A 96 13.26 -1.74 -2.44
CA THR A 96 12.15 -2.41 -3.14
C THR A 96 11.38 -1.40 -3.97
N LEU A 97 11.24 -1.71 -5.27
CA LEU A 97 10.35 -1.04 -6.21
C LEU A 97 9.57 -2.13 -6.95
N LEU A 98 8.25 -2.14 -6.77
CA LEU A 98 7.33 -3.05 -7.45
C LEU A 98 6.48 -2.26 -8.43
N THR A 99 6.10 -2.89 -9.54
CA THR A 99 5.12 -2.37 -10.49
C THR A 99 4.04 -3.40 -10.80
N THR A 100 2.86 -2.91 -11.11
CA THR A 100 1.76 -3.72 -11.65
C THR A 100 1.15 -3.02 -12.86
N TYR A 101 0.60 -3.82 -13.77
CA TYR A 101 -0.16 -3.38 -14.94
C TYR A 101 -1.58 -3.98 -14.98
N ASP A 102 -2.00 -4.65 -13.90
CA ASP A 102 -3.28 -5.36 -13.79
C ASP A 102 -3.98 -5.15 -12.42
N GLY A 103 -3.79 -3.98 -11.83
CA GLY A 103 -4.44 -3.58 -10.58
C GLY A 103 -3.86 -4.29 -9.35
N GLY A 104 -2.66 -4.84 -9.47
CA GLY A 104 -1.97 -5.57 -8.42
C GLY A 104 -2.35 -7.04 -8.32
N SER A 105 -3.03 -7.59 -9.34
CA SER A 105 -3.20 -9.04 -9.47
C SER A 105 -1.85 -9.72 -9.62
N ASN A 106 -0.91 -9.07 -10.31
CA ASN A 106 0.49 -9.44 -10.39
C ASN A 106 1.37 -8.22 -10.12
N TRP A 107 2.31 -8.38 -9.17
CA TRP A 107 3.36 -7.41 -8.88
C TRP A 107 4.70 -7.93 -9.37
N GLY A 108 5.39 -7.13 -10.19
CA GLY A 108 6.73 -7.40 -10.68
C GLY A 108 7.76 -6.51 -10.00
N ALA A 109 8.84 -7.10 -9.49
CA ALA A 109 9.98 -6.31 -9.04
C ALA A 109 10.63 -5.60 -10.22
N VAL A 110 10.90 -4.30 -10.07
CA VAL A 110 11.68 -3.52 -11.02
C VAL A 110 13.15 -3.66 -10.61
N PRO A 111 14.01 -4.26 -11.47
CA PRO A 111 15.44 -4.32 -11.19
C PRO A 111 15.99 -2.91 -10.99
N ASN A 112 16.89 -2.75 -10.04
CA ASN A 112 17.60 -1.50 -9.83
C ASN A 112 19.09 -1.80 -9.74
N ASP A 113 19.90 -0.88 -10.27
CA ASP A 113 21.35 -0.93 -10.21
C ASP A 113 21.89 -0.09 -9.03
N ILE A 114 21.04 0.27 -8.05
CA ILE A 114 21.42 1.13 -6.94
C ILE A 114 22.04 0.25 -5.86
N SER A 115 23.36 0.30 -5.75
CA SER A 115 24.17 -0.72 -5.08
C SER A 115 24.23 -0.66 -3.56
N GLU A 116 23.65 0.34 -2.88
CA GLU A 116 23.77 0.46 -1.42
C GLU A 116 22.51 1.04 -0.75
N GLU A 117 22.25 0.55 0.46
CA GLU A 117 21.32 0.89 1.56
C GLU A 117 20.27 2.00 1.37
N ALA A 118 19.73 2.20 0.18
CA ALA A 118 18.65 3.14 -0.06
C ALA A 118 17.31 2.41 0.16
N PHE A 119 16.51 2.89 1.11
CA PHE A 119 15.11 2.47 1.20
C PHE A 119 14.23 3.60 0.72
N LEU A 120 13.37 3.31 -0.25
CA LEU A 120 12.41 4.27 -0.74
C LEU A 120 11.34 4.54 0.32
N LYS A 121 10.97 5.82 0.41
CA LYS A 121 10.05 6.36 1.40
C LYS A 121 8.75 6.79 0.78
N ARG A 122 8.83 7.44 -0.37
CA ARG A 122 7.68 7.97 -1.09
C ARG A 122 7.85 7.73 -2.58
N ILE A 123 6.75 7.47 -3.26
CA ILE A 123 6.66 7.55 -4.72
C ILE A 123 5.47 8.42 -5.08
N GLU A 124 5.68 9.37 -5.97
CA GLU A 124 4.63 10.25 -6.47
C GLU A 124 4.85 10.52 -7.95
N PHE A 125 3.76 10.61 -8.70
CA PHE A 125 3.74 11.05 -10.09
C PHE A 125 3.02 12.39 -10.18
N TYR A 126 3.53 13.27 -11.04
CA TYR A 126 2.89 14.55 -11.35
C TYR A 126 2.24 14.56 -12.74
N ASP A 127 2.56 13.58 -13.59
CA ASP A 127 1.88 13.27 -14.83
C ASP A 127 1.95 11.76 -15.15
N ASP A 128 1.50 11.35 -16.33
CA ASP A 128 1.40 9.95 -16.76
C ASP A 128 2.74 9.29 -17.12
N MET A 129 3.81 10.08 -17.24
CA MET A 129 5.13 9.64 -17.68
C MET A 129 6.23 9.91 -16.63
N HIS A 130 6.01 10.85 -15.72
CA HIS A 130 7.04 11.37 -14.84
C HIS A 130 6.61 11.33 -13.37
N GLY A 131 7.52 10.80 -12.56
CA GLY A 131 7.39 10.76 -11.12
C GLY A 131 8.75 10.77 -10.43
N PHE A 132 8.71 10.87 -9.12
CA PHE A 132 9.88 10.89 -8.27
C PHE A 132 9.72 9.85 -7.15
N ALA A 133 10.82 9.23 -6.77
CA ALA A 133 10.91 8.44 -5.55
C ALA A 133 11.97 9.03 -4.63
N THR A 134 11.67 9.13 -3.34
CA THR A 134 12.60 9.67 -2.34
C THR A 134 13.14 8.56 -1.44
N SER A 135 14.39 8.66 -1.00
CA SER A 135 15.04 7.73 -0.07
C SER A 135 15.40 8.41 1.25
N LEU A 136 15.60 7.62 2.31
CA LEU A 136 16.01 8.15 3.62
C LEU A 136 17.53 8.35 3.77
N ASN A 137 18.31 7.74 2.87
CA ASN A 137 19.77 7.84 2.88
C ASN A 137 20.19 8.64 1.65
N ALA A 138 20.95 9.72 1.90
CA ALA A 138 21.56 10.53 0.86
C ALA A 138 22.69 9.73 0.22
N ILE A 139 22.72 9.75 -1.11
CA ILE A 139 23.93 9.47 -1.90
C ILE A 139 24.91 10.62 -1.72
#